data_AF-A0A7V5XD63-F1
#
_entry.id   AF-A0A7V5XD63-F1
#
_cell.length_a   1.000
_cell.length_b   1.000
_cell.length_c   1.000
_cell.angle_alpha   90.00
_cell.angle_beta   90.00
_cell.angle_gamma   90.00
#
_symmetry.space_group_name_H-M   'P 1'
#
loop_
_entity.id
_entity.type
_entity.pdbx_description
1 polymer ?
#
loop_
_entity_poly.entity_id
_entity_poly.type
_entity_poly.pdbx_seq_one_letter_code
_entity_poly.pdbx_strand_id
1 'polypeptide(L)'
;MVDLDLLHSLPDEVISYREQVQPVLERRCVVCHGCFDAPCQLKLSAYEGITRGANRKKVYDGSRIRAVQPNRLFIDAKTPAQWRERGFSPVLHEGGQNDPLQNLEGSVLYRMLRLKQLNPQPRTGMLPDSFDLELDRKQVCAKPDEFDRFSRDHPLWGMPYAMPNLDPDEYKVLVQWLAQGAPAPQAGQPSAQAQAQIIEWERFLNQPGKKQRLVSRYLYEHLFHAHIHFSGTSDREFYRLIRSTTPTGVEADEIPTVRPFDDPGTSSFYYRLVPYQASIVAKAHLPYEFSPQRMARFRELFLKPDYVVTQLPGYDQRIASNPFKSFAALPPDARYRFLLDDARFFINGFIKGPVCRGQVALNVIDDQFWVVFFDPDRKLITSDSAFLSEVADYLQMPAEWGNSTLKLLKPWTEYSTKQRAYRQARDAQLSGLKPMELDQALEYIWDGDGQNRNAALTVFRHFDSAAVEYGFVGDYPETAWMIDYPLFERIHYLLVAGFDVYGNVGH
;
A
#
# COMPACT_ATOMS: atom_id res chain seq x y z
N MET A 1 -5.88 -33.06 27.27
CA MET A 1 -5.66 -32.07 26.19
C MET A 1 -4.59 -32.61 25.26
N VAL A 2 -4.63 -32.30 23.97
CA VAL A 2 -3.67 -32.85 22.98
C VAL A 2 -2.26 -32.30 23.19
N ASP A 3 -2.14 -31.16 23.86
CA ASP A 3 -0.90 -30.37 23.94
C ASP A 3 -0.40 -30.20 25.39
N LEU A 4 -0.77 -31.12 26.31
CA LEU A 4 -0.32 -31.07 27.72
C LEU A 4 1.20 -31.26 27.85
N ASP A 5 1.79 -32.04 26.96
CA ASP A 5 3.24 -32.22 26.82
C ASP A 5 3.96 -30.93 26.42
N LEU A 6 3.33 -30.09 25.58
CA LEU A 6 3.86 -28.77 25.22
C LEU A 6 3.83 -27.78 26.39
N LEU A 7 2.84 -27.91 27.29
CA LEU A 7 2.79 -27.17 28.56
C LEU A 7 3.84 -27.68 29.56
N HIS A 8 4.07 -29.00 29.65
CA HIS A 8 5.12 -29.56 30.51
C HIS A 8 6.53 -29.22 30.03
N SER A 9 6.70 -29.01 28.73
CA SER A 9 7.99 -28.62 28.12
C SER A 9 8.08 -27.12 27.81
N LEU A 10 7.22 -26.31 28.43
CA LEU A 10 7.23 -24.86 28.28
C LEU A 10 8.58 -24.30 28.78
N PRO A 11 9.32 -23.53 27.96
CA PRO A 11 10.58 -22.96 28.40
C PRO A 11 10.35 -21.87 29.46
N ASP A 12 11.29 -21.78 30.41
CA ASP A 12 11.33 -20.68 31.38
C ASP A 12 11.67 -19.33 30.71
N GLU A 13 12.49 -19.39 29.64
CA GLU A 13 12.82 -18.21 28.84
C GLU A 13 11.65 -17.79 27.95
N VAL A 14 11.46 -16.48 27.83
CA VAL A 14 10.43 -15.89 26.98
C VAL A 14 10.73 -16.18 25.51
N ILE A 15 9.77 -16.78 24.81
CA ILE A 15 9.86 -17.03 23.38
C ILE A 15 9.80 -15.70 22.63
N SER A 16 10.88 -15.42 21.90
CA SER A 16 11.05 -14.18 21.15
C SER A 16 10.08 -14.11 19.97
N TYR A 17 9.19 -13.12 19.95
CA TYR A 17 8.28 -12.92 18.82
C TYR A 17 9.06 -12.70 17.52
N ARG A 18 10.07 -11.83 17.52
CA ARG A 18 10.82 -11.47 16.29
C ARG A 18 11.66 -12.62 15.74
N GLU A 19 12.31 -13.39 16.62
CA GLU A 19 13.29 -14.39 16.19
C GLU A 19 12.68 -15.78 16.00
N GLN A 20 11.61 -16.11 16.73
CA GLN A 20 11.05 -17.47 16.75
C GLN A 20 9.63 -17.51 16.15
N VAL A 21 8.73 -16.60 16.54
CA VAL A 21 7.31 -16.64 16.13
C VAL A 21 7.07 -16.03 14.76
N GLN A 22 7.60 -14.83 14.52
CA GLN A 22 7.42 -14.06 13.30
C GLN A 22 7.87 -14.85 12.06
N PRO A 23 9.03 -15.56 12.05
CA PRO A 23 9.42 -16.37 10.89
C PRO A 23 8.43 -17.50 10.56
N VAL A 24 7.78 -18.09 11.57
CA VAL A 24 6.73 -19.10 11.36
C VAL A 24 5.49 -18.46 10.76
N LEU A 25 5.04 -17.33 11.32
CA LEU A 25 3.89 -16.59 10.78
C LEU A 25 4.14 -16.12 9.35
N GLU A 26 5.33 -15.62 9.04
CA GLU A 26 5.73 -15.18 7.70
C GLU A 26 5.65 -16.32 6.67
N ARG A 27 6.18 -17.49 7.02
CA ARG A 27 6.18 -18.66 6.12
C ARG A 27 4.80 -19.27 5.91
N ARG A 28 3.93 -19.23 6.92
CA ARG A 28 2.72 -20.07 6.97
C ARG A 28 1.41 -19.30 6.92
N CYS A 29 1.40 -18.04 7.37
CA CYS A 29 0.17 -17.32 7.67
C CYS A 29 0.08 -15.96 6.93
N VAL A 30 1.19 -15.24 6.79
CA VAL A 30 1.21 -13.87 6.26
C VAL A 30 0.80 -13.79 4.79
N VAL A 31 0.98 -14.85 4.00
CA VAL A 31 0.49 -14.88 2.61
C VAL A 31 -1.02 -14.56 2.54
N CYS A 32 -1.82 -15.16 3.43
CA CYS A 32 -3.25 -14.91 3.55
C CYS A 32 -3.57 -13.69 4.43
N HIS A 33 -2.77 -13.46 5.49
CA HIS A 33 -3.07 -12.47 6.53
C HIS A 33 -2.25 -11.18 6.46
N GLY A 34 -1.58 -10.93 5.33
CA GLY A 34 -0.63 -9.82 5.18
C GLY A 34 -1.22 -8.49 4.73
N CYS A 35 -2.32 -8.48 3.95
CA CYS A 35 -2.90 -7.24 3.42
C CYS A 35 -4.40 -7.07 3.69
N PHE A 36 -5.05 -6.02 3.17
CA PHE A 36 -6.44 -5.66 3.48
C PHE A 36 -7.48 -6.70 3.04
N ASP A 37 -7.06 -7.65 2.20
CA ASP A 37 -7.78 -8.85 1.79
C ASP A 37 -7.79 -9.95 2.86
N ALA A 38 -7.05 -9.77 3.97
CA ALA A 38 -6.95 -10.76 5.04
C ALA A 38 -8.33 -11.18 5.55
N PRO A 39 -8.61 -12.50 5.65
CA PRO A 39 -9.85 -13.01 6.22
C PRO A 39 -10.09 -12.42 7.61
N CYS A 40 -11.34 -12.02 7.85
CA CYS A 40 -11.76 -11.37 9.09
C CYS A 40 -10.91 -10.16 9.50
N GLN A 41 -10.26 -9.48 8.54
CA GLN A 41 -9.28 -8.41 8.82
C GLN A 41 -8.14 -8.83 9.77
N LEU A 42 -7.95 -10.12 10.04
CA LEU A 42 -6.94 -10.58 10.99
C LEU A 42 -5.57 -10.42 10.34
N LYS A 43 -4.72 -9.57 10.90
CA LYS A 43 -3.37 -9.32 10.40
C LYS A 43 -2.37 -10.09 11.23
N LEU A 44 -1.61 -10.97 10.58
CA LEU A 44 -0.56 -11.76 11.26
C LEU A 44 0.85 -11.29 10.87
N SER A 45 0.95 -10.25 10.06
CA SER A 45 2.21 -9.63 9.63
C SER A 45 2.84 -8.73 10.69
N ALA A 46 2.19 -8.49 11.82
CA ALA A 46 2.73 -7.70 12.92
C ALA A 46 2.06 -8.12 14.22
N TYR A 47 2.75 -7.96 15.34
CA TYR A 47 2.22 -8.29 16.68
C TYR A 47 0.94 -7.50 17.00
N GLU A 48 0.89 -6.21 16.65
CA GLU A 48 -0.26 -5.33 16.82
C GLU A 48 -1.47 -5.80 16.00
N GLY A 49 -1.23 -6.49 14.88
CA GLY A 49 -2.29 -7.09 14.08
C GLY A 49 -2.95 -8.27 14.79
N ILE A 50 -2.15 -9.05 15.51
CA ILE A 50 -2.61 -10.19 16.32
C ILE A 50 -3.40 -9.68 17.52
N THR A 51 -2.87 -8.70 18.27
CA THR A 51 -3.54 -8.14 19.45
C THR A 51 -4.79 -7.34 19.10
N ARG A 52 -4.82 -6.66 17.94
CA ARG A 52 -6.04 -6.07 17.40
C ARG A 52 -7.14 -7.12 17.25
N GLY A 53 -6.81 -8.31 16.76
CA GLY A 53 -7.75 -9.42 16.57
C GLY A 53 -8.54 -9.33 15.26
N ALA A 54 -9.73 -9.93 15.26
CA ALA A 54 -10.53 -10.19 14.07
C ALA A 54 -11.81 -9.35 14.02
N ASN A 55 -12.24 -8.97 12.81
CA ASN A 55 -13.48 -8.28 12.52
C ASN A 55 -14.12 -8.79 11.23
N ARG A 56 -15.40 -9.16 11.30
CA ARG A 56 -16.16 -9.72 10.17
C ARG A 56 -16.47 -8.73 9.04
N LYS A 57 -16.29 -7.42 9.24
CA LYS A 57 -16.57 -6.41 8.22
C LYS A 57 -15.59 -6.59 7.04
N LYS A 58 -16.10 -6.70 5.81
CA LYS A 58 -15.25 -6.74 4.61
C LYS A 58 -14.63 -5.36 4.36
N VAL A 59 -13.33 -5.30 4.06
CA VAL A 59 -12.66 -4.06 3.64
C VAL A 59 -12.96 -3.81 2.16
N TYR A 60 -12.59 -4.74 1.29
CA TYR A 60 -13.00 -4.75 -0.12
C TYR A 60 -14.47 -5.17 -0.25
N ASP A 61 -15.35 -4.18 -0.35
CA ASP A 61 -16.78 -4.36 -0.54
C ASP A 61 -17.29 -3.37 -1.60
N GLY A 62 -17.31 -3.82 -2.86
CA GLY A 62 -17.79 -3.02 -3.99
C GLY A 62 -19.30 -2.76 -3.98
N SER A 63 -20.06 -3.37 -3.06
CA SER A 63 -21.51 -3.12 -2.94
C SER A 63 -21.84 -1.97 -1.99
N ARG A 64 -20.83 -1.41 -1.32
CA ARG A 64 -21.02 -0.50 -0.20
C ARG A 64 -21.53 0.86 -0.66
N ILE A 65 -22.72 1.23 -0.24
CA ILE A 65 -23.32 2.52 -0.61
C ILE A 65 -22.63 3.71 0.08
N ARG A 66 -22.20 3.58 1.35
CA ARG A 66 -21.54 4.65 2.13
C ARG A 66 -20.16 4.22 2.59
N ALA A 67 -19.17 5.09 2.52
CA ALA A 67 -17.83 4.77 3.02
C ALA A 67 -17.85 4.39 4.51
N VAL A 68 -16.89 3.57 4.91
CA VAL A 68 -16.74 3.08 6.29
C VAL A 68 -15.52 3.71 6.94
N GLN A 69 -15.49 3.65 8.26
CA GLN A 69 -14.34 4.10 9.03
C GLN A 69 -13.12 3.20 8.74
N PRO A 70 -11.95 3.77 8.40
CA PRO A 70 -10.70 3.04 8.26
C PRO A 70 -10.30 2.31 9.54
N ASN A 71 -9.69 1.13 9.37
CA ASN A 71 -9.12 0.30 10.43
C ASN A 71 -7.71 -0.15 10.04
N ARG A 72 -6.86 0.79 9.67
CA ARG A 72 -5.45 0.59 9.34
C ARG A 72 -4.66 0.41 10.63
N LEU A 73 -3.79 -0.60 10.62
CA LEU A 73 -2.93 -0.90 11.76
C LEU A 73 -1.98 0.28 12.02
N PHE A 74 -1.64 0.54 13.28
CA PHE A 74 -0.78 1.64 13.76
C PHE A 74 -1.32 3.07 13.58
N ILE A 75 -2.38 3.26 12.79
CA ILE A 75 -2.88 4.58 12.41
C ILE A 75 -4.22 4.89 13.10
N ASP A 76 -5.23 4.05 12.87
CA ASP A 76 -6.61 4.41 13.26
C ASP A 76 -6.93 4.06 14.74
N ALA A 77 -6.16 3.17 15.34
CA ALA A 77 -6.14 2.89 16.77
C ALA A 77 -4.79 2.28 17.17
N LYS A 78 -4.34 2.58 18.40
CA LYS A 78 -3.00 2.24 18.90
C LYS A 78 -3.01 1.20 20.03
N THR A 79 -4.17 0.87 20.61
CA THR A 79 -4.27 -0.11 21.72
C THR A 79 -5.36 -1.18 21.48
N PRO A 80 -5.23 -2.39 22.08
CA PRO A 80 -6.27 -3.42 22.00
C PRO A 80 -7.64 -2.91 22.46
N ALA A 81 -7.72 -2.14 23.55
CA ALA A 81 -8.97 -1.57 24.06
C ALA A 81 -9.69 -0.69 23.00
N GLN A 82 -8.95 0.19 22.32
CA GLN A 82 -9.50 1.01 21.23
C GLN A 82 -10.00 0.14 20.05
N TRP A 83 -9.38 -1.01 19.80
CA TRP A 83 -9.85 -1.95 18.77
C TRP A 83 -11.12 -2.69 19.19
N ARG A 84 -11.30 -3.00 20.49
CA ARG A 84 -12.55 -3.57 21.02
C ARG A 84 -13.72 -2.61 20.83
N GLU A 85 -13.53 -1.31 21.10
CA GLU A 85 -14.53 -0.25 20.83
C GLU A 85 -14.92 -0.19 19.34
N ARG A 86 -13.97 -0.50 18.44
CA ARG A 86 -14.20 -0.60 16.99
C ARG A 86 -14.80 -1.94 16.54
N GLY A 87 -15.16 -2.82 17.49
CA GLY A 87 -15.84 -4.09 17.24
C GLY A 87 -14.92 -5.21 16.76
N PHE A 88 -13.61 -5.13 17.00
CA PHE A 88 -12.71 -6.26 16.83
C PHE A 88 -12.80 -7.19 18.03
N SER A 89 -12.85 -8.49 17.79
CA SER A 89 -12.81 -9.53 18.81
C SER A 89 -11.38 -10.06 19.00
N PRO A 90 -10.95 -10.35 20.23
CA PRO A 90 -9.61 -10.86 20.48
C PRO A 90 -9.42 -12.25 19.88
N VAL A 91 -8.20 -12.52 19.42
CA VAL A 91 -7.77 -13.87 19.00
C VAL A 91 -6.75 -14.49 19.97
N LEU A 92 -6.24 -13.68 20.89
CA LEU A 92 -5.44 -14.07 22.04
C LEU A 92 -6.35 -14.11 23.28
N HIS A 93 -5.90 -14.76 24.34
CA HIS A 93 -6.54 -14.62 25.64
C HIS A 93 -6.32 -13.19 26.18
N GLU A 94 -7.38 -12.56 26.69
CA GLU A 94 -7.32 -11.23 27.31
C GLU A 94 -7.91 -11.29 28.72
N GLY A 95 -7.20 -10.72 29.71
CA GLY A 95 -7.62 -10.69 31.11
C GLY A 95 -7.17 -11.91 31.92
N GLY A 96 -7.38 -11.87 33.24
CA GLY A 96 -7.01 -12.95 34.15
C GLY A 96 -5.54 -12.95 34.60
N GLN A 97 -5.18 -13.97 35.38
CA GLN A 97 -3.77 -14.24 35.70
C GLN A 97 -3.10 -14.90 34.49
N ASN A 98 -1.80 -14.67 34.31
CA ASN A 98 -1.03 -15.29 33.24
C ASN A 98 -0.81 -16.79 33.52
N ASP A 99 -1.85 -17.58 33.29
CA ASP A 99 -1.85 -19.03 33.45
C ASP A 99 -1.72 -19.71 32.08
N PRO A 100 -0.70 -20.56 31.86
CA PRO A 100 -0.44 -21.13 30.55
C PRO A 100 -1.61 -21.89 29.94
N LEU A 101 -2.39 -22.58 30.77
CA LEU A 101 -3.53 -23.34 30.29
C LEU A 101 -4.68 -22.42 29.88
N GLN A 102 -5.02 -21.44 30.71
CA GLN A 102 -6.06 -20.44 30.38
C GLN A 102 -5.70 -19.62 29.14
N ASN A 103 -4.41 -19.28 28.97
CA ASN A 103 -3.92 -18.58 27.78
C ASN A 103 -4.22 -19.34 26.48
N LEU A 104 -4.02 -20.66 26.50
CA LEU A 104 -4.34 -21.52 25.36
C LEU A 104 -5.86 -21.63 25.16
N GLU A 105 -6.61 -22.02 26.20
CA GLU A 105 -8.06 -22.24 26.09
C GLU A 105 -8.83 -20.96 25.70
N GLY A 106 -8.36 -19.80 26.12
CA GLY A 106 -8.93 -18.50 25.77
C GLY A 106 -8.50 -17.96 24.40
N SER A 107 -7.51 -18.55 23.74
CA SER A 107 -7.00 -18.07 22.44
C SER A 107 -7.70 -18.75 21.26
N VAL A 108 -8.42 -17.95 20.46
CA VAL A 108 -8.95 -18.41 19.16
C VAL A 108 -7.81 -18.83 18.22
N LEU A 109 -6.68 -18.13 18.25
CA LEU A 109 -5.51 -18.47 17.43
C LEU A 109 -4.99 -19.87 17.76
N TYR A 110 -4.79 -20.18 19.05
CA TYR A 110 -4.43 -21.54 19.47
C TYR A 110 -5.50 -22.55 19.04
N ARG A 111 -6.77 -22.27 19.29
CA ARG A 111 -7.85 -23.23 19.00
C ARG A 111 -7.97 -23.52 17.50
N MET A 112 -7.65 -22.57 16.63
CA MET A 112 -7.54 -22.78 15.18
C MET A 112 -6.35 -23.69 14.81
N LEU A 113 -5.19 -23.49 15.44
CA LEU A 113 -4.02 -24.35 15.24
C LEU A 113 -4.29 -25.77 15.74
N ARG A 114 -4.92 -25.91 16.91
CA ARG A 114 -5.30 -27.20 17.48
C ARG A 114 -6.36 -27.91 16.65
N LEU A 115 -7.35 -27.18 16.11
CA LEU A 115 -8.35 -27.76 15.20
C LEU A 115 -7.69 -28.41 13.99
N LYS A 116 -6.63 -27.79 13.46
CA LYS A 116 -5.81 -28.34 12.37
C LYS A 116 -5.06 -29.61 12.77
N GLN A 117 -4.51 -29.67 13.98
CA GLN A 117 -3.85 -30.87 14.48
C GLN A 117 -4.82 -32.03 14.68
N LEU A 118 -6.03 -31.75 15.19
CA LEU A 118 -7.08 -32.75 15.40
C LEU A 118 -7.68 -33.28 14.08
N ASN A 119 -7.68 -32.45 13.03
CA ASN A 119 -8.27 -32.77 11.73
C ASN A 119 -7.24 -32.49 10.62
N PRO A 120 -6.17 -33.31 10.50
CA PRO A 120 -5.13 -33.10 9.51
C PRO A 120 -5.69 -33.21 8.09
N GLN A 121 -5.18 -32.37 7.18
CA GLN A 121 -5.58 -32.41 5.77
C GLN A 121 -4.64 -33.34 4.97
N PRO A 122 -5.09 -33.82 3.79
CA PRO A 122 -4.27 -34.64 2.91
C PRO A 122 -2.89 -34.00 2.64
N ARG A 123 -1.84 -34.82 2.70
CA ARG A 123 -0.46 -34.38 2.40
C ARG A 123 -0.12 -34.49 0.91
N THR A 124 -0.95 -35.18 0.13
CA THR A 124 -0.74 -35.47 -1.29
C THR A 124 -2.07 -35.48 -2.02
N GLY A 125 -2.04 -35.14 -3.31
CA GLY A 125 -3.25 -35.08 -4.15
C GLY A 125 -4.00 -33.76 -4.00
N MET A 126 -5.07 -33.64 -4.78
CA MET A 126 -5.96 -32.47 -4.71
C MET A 126 -6.82 -32.54 -3.44
N LEU A 127 -7.11 -31.38 -2.86
CA LEU A 127 -8.09 -31.29 -1.79
C LEU A 127 -9.48 -31.68 -2.33
N PRO A 128 -10.34 -32.31 -1.51
CA PRO A 128 -11.70 -32.61 -1.92
C PRO A 128 -12.52 -31.33 -2.13
N ASP A 129 -13.52 -31.39 -3.01
CA ASP A 129 -14.41 -30.27 -3.35
C ASP A 129 -15.18 -29.68 -2.15
N SER A 130 -15.15 -30.35 -0.99
CA SER A 130 -15.68 -29.83 0.27
C SER A 130 -14.91 -28.62 0.81
N PHE A 131 -13.70 -28.34 0.31
CA PHE A 131 -12.95 -27.14 0.68
C PHE A 131 -13.39 -25.96 -0.17
N ASP A 132 -13.96 -24.94 0.48
CA ASP A 132 -14.22 -23.65 -0.14
C ASP A 132 -12.91 -22.84 -0.21
N LEU A 133 -12.38 -22.70 -1.45
CA LEU A 133 -11.18 -21.95 -1.80
C LEU A 133 -11.50 -20.67 -2.59
N GLU A 134 -12.77 -20.28 -2.68
CA GLU A 134 -13.19 -19.09 -3.43
C GLU A 134 -12.61 -17.81 -2.79
N LEU A 135 -12.20 -16.85 -3.64
CA LEU A 135 -11.58 -15.60 -3.19
C LEU A 135 -12.59 -14.66 -2.48
N ASP A 136 -13.88 -14.80 -2.75
CA ASP A 136 -14.95 -13.93 -2.23
C ASP A 136 -15.87 -14.61 -1.21
N ARG A 137 -15.47 -15.78 -0.71
CA ARG A 137 -16.18 -16.58 0.29
C ARG A 137 -16.71 -15.75 1.46
N LYS A 138 -17.82 -16.21 2.04
CA LYS A 138 -18.43 -15.56 3.20
C LYS A 138 -17.48 -15.60 4.39
N GLN A 139 -17.25 -14.44 5.02
CA GLN A 139 -16.39 -14.34 6.18
C GLN A 139 -17.06 -15.00 7.40
N VAL A 140 -16.40 -16.01 7.97
CA VAL A 140 -16.80 -16.68 9.22
C VAL A 140 -15.72 -16.44 10.26
N CYS A 141 -16.01 -15.55 11.21
CA CYS A 141 -15.04 -15.02 12.16
C CYS A 141 -15.47 -15.39 13.58
N ALA A 142 -15.09 -16.59 14.03
CA ALA A 142 -15.45 -17.10 15.34
C ALA A 142 -14.82 -16.26 16.46
N LYS A 143 -15.64 -15.88 17.44
CA LYS A 143 -15.17 -15.29 18.69
C LYS A 143 -14.80 -16.37 19.71
N PRO A 144 -14.08 -16.02 20.80
CA PRO A 144 -13.72 -17.00 21.85
C PRO A 144 -14.91 -17.83 22.38
N ASP A 145 -16.05 -17.19 22.62
CA ASP A 145 -17.28 -17.80 23.13
C ASP A 145 -18.08 -18.58 22.06
N GLU A 146 -17.87 -18.28 20.78
CA GLU A 146 -18.56 -18.92 19.65
C GLU A 146 -17.77 -20.12 19.08
N PHE A 147 -16.51 -20.30 19.48
CA PHE A 147 -15.58 -21.20 18.80
C PHE A 147 -15.92 -22.69 18.94
N ASP A 148 -16.51 -23.13 20.05
CA ASP A 148 -16.89 -24.55 20.20
C ASP A 148 -17.99 -24.96 19.22
N ARG A 149 -18.89 -24.04 18.90
CA ARG A 149 -19.86 -24.26 17.83
C ARG A 149 -19.16 -24.25 16.47
N PHE A 150 -18.30 -23.26 16.23
CA PHE A 150 -17.55 -23.16 14.98
C PHE A 150 -16.76 -24.44 14.67
N SER A 151 -16.04 -25.02 15.64
CA SER A 151 -15.23 -26.22 15.41
C SER A 151 -16.06 -27.47 15.11
N ARG A 152 -17.29 -27.57 15.64
CA ARG A 152 -18.24 -28.64 15.29
C ARG A 152 -18.84 -28.46 13.90
N ASP A 153 -19.19 -27.21 13.55
CA ASP A 153 -19.81 -26.89 12.26
C ASP A 153 -18.76 -26.92 11.11
N HIS A 154 -17.48 -26.66 11.43
CA HIS A 154 -16.38 -26.54 10.47
C HIS A 154 -15.11 -27.30 10.91
N PRO A 155 -15.15 -28.63 11.08
CA PRO A 155 -14.04 -29.40 11.66
C PRO A 155 -12.74 -29.36 10.83
N LEU A 156 -12.85 -29.18 9.51
CA LEU A 156 -11.70 -29.14 8.60
C LEU A 156 -11.09 -27.73 8.42
N TRP A 157 -11.63 -26.72 9.10
CA TRP A 157 -11.27 -25.32 8.90
C TRP A 157 -10.15 -24.81 9.82
N GLY A 158 -9.40 -25.73 10.43
CA GLY A 158 -8.19 -25.40 11.18
C GLY A 158 -7.13 -24.70 10.32
N MET A 159 -6.30 -23.88 10.96
CA MET A 159 -5.26 -23.08 10.29
C MET A 159 -3.87 -23.73 10.38
N PRO A 160 -3.02 -23.67 9.34
CA PRO A 160 -3.26 -23.04 8.04
C PRO A 160 -4.33 -23.78 7.21
N TYR A 161 -5.33 -23.03 6.74
CA TYR A 161 -6.47 -23.59 6.01
C TYR A 161 -6.05 -24.03 4.60
N ALA A 162 -6.62 -25.13 4.12
CA ALA A 162 -6.31 -25.73 2.82
C ALA A 162 -4.81 -26.01 2.56
N MET A 163 -4.03 -26.19 3.63
CA MET A 163 -2.59 -26.46 3.59
C MET A 163 -2.27 -27.61 4.53
N PRO A 164 -1.11 -28.29 4.42
CA PRO A 164 -0.68 -29.27 5.41
C PRO A 164 -0.59 -28.68 6.83
N ASN A 165 -0.55 -29.55 7.82
CA ASN A 165 -0.27 -29.14 9.21
C ASN A 165 1.09 -28.45 9.29
N LEU A 166 1.24 -27.59 10.30
CA LEU A 166 2.56 -27.05 10.65
C LEU A 166 3.53 -28.17 10.97
N ASP A 167 4.80 -27.92 10.68
CA ASP A 167 5.87 -28.76 11.20
C ASP A 167 5.78 -28.81 12.75
N PRO A 168 6.10 -29.95 13.41
CA PRO A 168 6.01 -30.05 14.86
C PRO A 168 6.76 -28.95 15.62
N ASP A 169 7.93 -28.52 15.13
CA ASP A 169 8.72 -27.48 15.79
C ASP A 169 8.07 -26.10 15.60
N GLU A 170 7.55 -25.83 14.39
CA GLU A 170 6.80 -24.60 14.11
C GLU A 170 5.52 -24.50 14.96
N TYR A 171 4.80 -25.62 15.09
CA TYR A 171 3.61 -25.70 15.94
C TYR A 171 3.96 -25.50 17.41
N LYS A 172 5.01 -26.17 17.91
CA LYS A 172 5.49 -26.04 19.28
C LYS A 172 5.83 -24.58 19.62
N VAL A 173 6.59 -23.89 18.77
CA VAL A 173 6.96 -22.49 18.98
C VAL A 173 5.72 -21.60 19.14
N LEU A 174 4.73 -21.75 18.26
CA LEU A 174 3.50 -20.95 18.33
C LEU A 174 2.68 -21.26 19.58
N VAL A 175 2.49 -22.55 19.90
CA VAL A 175 1.69 -22.96 21.06
C VAL A 175 2.36 -22.51 22.36
N GLN A 176 3.66 -22.69 22.50
CA GLN A 176 4.38 -22.29 23.71
C GLN A 176 4.44 -20.77 23.86
N TRP A 177 4.59 -20.02 22.77
CA TRP A 177 4.48 -18.56 22.80
C TRP A 177 3.08 -18.10 23.25
N LEU A 178 2.02 -18.74 22.75
CA LEU A 178 0.64 -18.47 23.19
C LEU A 178 0.45 -18.84 24.67
N ALA A 179 0.99 -19.97 25.11
CA ALA A 179 0.94 -20.40 26.51
C ALA A 179 1.67 -19.42 27.45
N GLN A 180 2.75 -18.77 27.00
CA GLN A 180 3.41 -17.69 27.77
C GLN A 180 2.61 -16.37 27.81
N GLY A 181 1.41 -16.33 27.22
CA GLY A 181 0.57 -15.13 27.14
C GLY A 181 0.88 -14.25 25.93
N ALA A 182 1.53 -14.80 24.91
CA ALA A 182 1.91 -14.11 23.68
C ALA A 182 2.70 -12.80 23.95
N PRO A 183 3.86 -12.87 24.63
CA PRO A 183 4.62 -11.68 25.01
C PRO A 183 4.97 -10.82 23.80
N ALA A 184 4.84 -9.50 23.98
CA ALA A 184 5.09 -8.50 22.94
C ALA A 184 6.59 -8.44 22.58
N PRO A 185 6.93 -8.21 21.30
CA PRO A 185 8.30 -7.93 20.92
C PRO A 185 8.78 -6.60 21.49
N GLN A 186 10.09 -6.47 21.71
CA GLN A 186 10.69 -5.15 21.89
C GLN A 186 10.47 -4.30 20.63
N ALA A 187 10.19 -3.01 20.81
CA ALA A 187 10.08 -2.06 19.72
C ALA A 187 11.42 -1.97 18.97
N GLY A 188 11.37 -2.15 17.65
CA GLY A 188 12.55 -2.11 16.80
C GLY A 188 13.01 -0.66 16.67
N GLN A 189 14.30 -0.43 16.91
CA GLN A 189 14.91 0.88 16.72
C GLN A 189 15.60 0.93 15.35
N PRO A 190 15.61 2.10 14.69
CA PRO A 190 16.46 2.33 13.52
C PRO A 190 17.91 1.95 13.79
N SER A 191 18.60 1.40 12.80
CA SER A 191 20.05 1.26 12.86
C SER A 191 20.71 2.64 12.99
N ALA A 192 21.93 2.72 13.54
CA ALA A 192 22.64 3.99 13.68
C ALA A 192 22.81 4.72 12.32
N GLN A 193 23.03 3.94 11.25
CA GLN A 193 23.14 4.46 9.88
C GLN A 193 21.80 4.97 9.35
N ALA A 194 20.70 4.25 9.58
CA ALA A 194 19.38 4.73 9.22
C ALA A 194 19.00 5.99 10.02
N GLN A 195 19.28 6.02 11.32
CA GLN A 195 18.98 7.14 12.20
C GLN A 195 19.65 8.44 11.72
N ALA A 196 20.90 8.38 11.26
CA ALA A 196 21.59 9.54 10.68
C ALA A 196 20.88 10.03 9.40
N GLN A 197 20.51 9.13 8.50
CA GLN A 197 19.81 9.47 7.26
C GLN A 197 18.39 9.99 7.52
N ILE A 198 17.66 9.44 8.51
CA ILE A 198 16.35 9.94 8.94
C ILE A 198 16.45 11.43 9.31
N ILE A 199 17.44 11.81 10.12
CA ILE A 199 17.61 13.19 10.55
C ILE A 199 17.88 14.11 9.35
N GLU A 200 18.69 13.68 8.39
CA GLU A 200 19.00 14.46 7.19
C GLU A 200 17.78 14.63 6.26
N TRP A 201 17.05 13.55 6.02
CA TRP A 201 15.85 13.56 5.18
C TRP A 201 14.69 14.32 5.82
N GLU A 202 14.45 14.15 7.12
CA GLU A 202 13.46 14.96 7.84
C GLU A 202 13.84 16.45 7.84
N ARG A 203 15.13 16.80 7.98
CA ARG A 203 15.60 18.18 7.82
C ARG A 203 15.35 18.69 6.40
N PHE A 204 15.62 17.88 5.38
CA PHE A 204 15.36 18.24 3.99
C PHE A 204 13.87 18.55 3.76
N LEU A 205 12.99 17.62 4.16
CA LEU A 205 11.55 17.70 3.94
C LEU A 205 10.86 18.81 4.76
N ASN A 206 11.42 19.18 5.92
CA ASN A 206 10.84 20.18 6.81
C ASN A 206 11.51 21.56 6.76
N GLN A 207 12.36 21.81 5.76
CA GLN A 207 12.93 23.15 5.54
C GLN A 207 11.80 24.20 5.35
N PRO A 208 12.00 25.43 5.84
CA PRO A 208 11.01 26.49 5.71
C PRO A 208 10.90 27.01 4.27
N GLY A 209 9.84 27.80 4.02
CA GLY A 209 9.61 28.47 2.74
C GLY A 209 8.55 27.80 1.86
N LYS A 210 7.83 28.61 1.07
CA LYS A 210 6.69 28.13 0.25
C LYS A 210 7.14 27.12 -0.81
N LYS A 211 8.26 27.39 -1.49
CA LYS A 211 8.83 26.48 -2.50
C LYS A 211 9.13 25.10 -1.90
N GLN A 212 9.89 25.07 -0.80
CA GLN A 212 10.21 23.82 -0.12
C GLN A 212 8.96 23.07 0.36
N ARG A 213 8.03 23.76 1.01
CA ARG A 213 6.80 23.12 1.52
C ARG A 213 5.95 22.51 0.40
N LEU A 214 5.89 23.16 -0.77
CA LEU A 214 5.20 22.62 -1.95
C LEU A 214 5.90 21.37 -2.48
N VAL A 215 7.23 21.37 -2.54
CA VAL A 215 8.03 20.22 -2.98
C VAL A 215 7.89 19.05 -2.01
N SER A 216 8.00 19.28 -0.70
CA SER A 216 7.83 18.22 0.29
C SER A 216 6.41 17.62 0.28
N ARG A 217 5.39 18.44 0.02
CA ARG A 217 4.01 17.97 -0.21
C ARG A 217 3.94 17.09 -1.46
N TYR A 218 4.55 17.52 -2.56
CA TYR A 218 4.61 16.74 -3.80
C TYR A 218 5.26 15.38 -3.57
N LEU A 219 6.45 15.35 -2.95
CA LEU A 219 7.17 14.11 -2.62
C LEU A 219 6.36 13.20 -1.70
N TYR A 220 5.71 13.75 -0.67
CA TYR A 220 4.85 12.97 0.21
C TYR A 220 3.66 12.35 -0.54
N GLU A 221 2.90 13.13 -1.32
CA GLU A 221 1.75 12.61 -2.06
C GLU A 221 2.13 11.55 -3.11
N HIS A 222 3.38 11.51 -3.55
CA HIS A 222 3.92 10.51 -4.47
C HIS A 222 4.54 9.29 -3.77
N LEU A 223 5.11 9.46 -2.58
CA LEU A 223 5.91 8.44 -1.91
C LEU A 223 5.32 7.92 -0.59
N PHE A 224 4.12 8.37 -0.16
CA PHE A 224 3.50 7.96 1.11
C PHE A 224 3.32 6.43 1.28
N HIS A 225 3.22 5.71 0.17
CA HIS A 225 3.00 4.27 0.09
C HIS A 225 4.29 3.47 -0.13
N ALA A 226 5.43 4.14 -0.25
CA ALA A 226 6.72 3.51 -0.44
C ALA A 226 7.19 2.81 0.84
N HIS A 227 7.89 1.68 0.66
CA HIS A 227 8.80 1.15 1.67
C HIS A 227 10.16 1.81 1.45
N ILE A 228 10.42 2.88 2.21
CA ILE A 228 11.65 3.64 2.06
C ILE A 228 12.79 2.82 2.63
N HIS A 229 13.78 2.53 1.80
CA HIS A 229 15.02 1.87 2.19
C HIS A 229 16.15 2.89 2.15
N PHE A 230 17.02 2.93 3.15
CA PHE A 230 18.15 3.85 3.13
C PHE A 230 19.36 3.19 2.51
N SER A 231 20.04 3.91 1.62
CA SER A 231 21.26 3.42 0.98
C SER A 231 22.28 2.95 2.02
N GLY A 232 22.79 1.73 1.82
CA GLY A 232 23.75 1.08 2.70
C GLY A 232 23.22 0.51 4.01
N THR A 233 21.93 0.60 4.31
CA THR A 233 21.30 -0.12 5.44
C THR A 233 20.93 -1.55 5.06
N SER A 234 20.58 -2.38 6.05
CA SER A 234 20.17 -3.77 5.84
C SER A 234 19.01 -3.88 4.85
N ASP A 235 19.04 -4.90 3.98
CA ASP A 235 18.00 -5.16 2.97
C ASP A 235 16.60 -5.40 3.56
N ARG A 236 16.50 -5.58 4.89
CA ARG A 236 15.25 -5.80 5.61
C ARG A 236 14.82 -4.61 6.49
N GLU A 237 15.46 -3.47 6.34
CA GLU A 237 15.17 -2.25 7.11
C GLU A 237 14.40 -1.24 6.24
N PHE A 238 13.12 -1.01 6.55
CA PHE A 238 12.24 -0.14 5.78
C PHE A 238 11.50 0.88 6.64
N TYR A 239 11.11 1.98 6.01
CA TYR A 239 10.47 3.14 6.66
C TYR A 239 9.25 3.60 5.89
N ARG A 240 8.32 4.26 6.60
CA ARG A 240 7.22 5.01 6.00
C ARG A 240 7.47 6.51 6.14
N LEU A 241 7.14 7.25 5.09
CA LEU A 241 7.04 8.71 5.14
C LEU A 241 5.62 9.10 5.56
N ILE A 242 5.49 9.80 6.69
CA ILE A 242 4.22 10.19 7.28
C ILE A 242 4.15 11.70 7.52
N ARG A 243 2.93 12.23 7.69
CA ARG A 243 2.71 13.54 8.33
C ARG A 243 2.51 13.34 9.82
N SER A 244 3.12 14.18 10.64
CA SER A 244 3.06 14.09 12.09
C SER A 244 2.82 15.44 12.76
N THR A 245 2.12 15.44 13.89
CA THR A 245 1.95 16.63 14.74
C THR A 245 3.21 16.97 15.55
N THR A 246 4.17 16.03 15.68
CA THR A 246 5.39 16.18 16.46
C THR A 246 6.66 16.27 15.60
N PRO A 247 7.65 17.11 15.98
CA PRO A 247 8.89 17.29 15.22
C PRO A 247 9.92 16.18 15.46
N THR A 248 10.94 16.13 14.59
CA THR A 248 12.14 15.28 14.72
C THR A 248 12.70 15.28 16.14
N GLY A 249 13.05 14.10 16.65
CA GLY A 249 13.58 13.93 18.01
C GLY A 249 12.51 13.66 19.09
N VAL A 250 11.23 13.86 18.77
CA VAL A 250 10.09 13.44 19.59
C VAL A 250 9.43 12.23 18.93
N GLU A 251 8.82 11.35 19.73
CA GLU A 251 8.00 10.24 19.23
C GLU A 251 6.97 10.77 18.21
N ALA A 252 6.94 10.14 17.03
CA ALA A 252 6.10 10.59 15.94
C ALA A 252 4.63 10.30 16.23
N ASP A 253 3.80 11.34 16.18
CA ASP A 253 2.35 11.21 16.26
C ASP A 253 1.73 11.45 14.88
N GLU A 254 1.39 10.35 14.20
CA GLU A 254 0.92 10.34 12.81
C GLU A 254 -0.47 10.99 12.65
N ILE A 255 -0.62 11.81 11.62
CA ILE A 255 -1.90 12.40 11.21
C ILE A 255 -2.64 11.38 10.32
N PRO A 256 -3.77 10.81 10.76
CA PRO A 256 -4.37 9.62 10.17
C PRO A 256 -5.29 9.93 8.97
N THR A 257 -4.88 10.78 8.05
CA THR A 257 -5.68 11.07 6.84
C THR A 257 -5.86 9.84 5.95
N VAL A 258 -7.00 9.72 5.26
CA VAL A 258 -7.27 8.60 4.35
C VAL A 258 -6.40 8.70 3.11
N ARG A 259 -6.44 9.86 2.45
CA ARG A 259 -5.62 10.17 1.28
C ARG A 259 -4.45 11.08 1.70
N PRO A 260 -3.29 11.00 1.04
CA PRO A 260 -2.14 11.84 1.38
C PRO A 260 -2.43 13.34 1.15
N PHE A 261 -3.37 13.67 0.24
CA PHE A 261 -3.76 15.05 -0.03
C PHE A 261 -4.96 15.54 0.80
N ASP A 262 -5.52 14.73 1.70
CA ASP A 262 -6.59 15.21 2.59
C ASP A 262 -6.02 16.24 3.58
N ASP A 263 -6.89 17.13 4.07
CA ASP A 263 -6.55 18.14 5.07
C ASP A 263 -5.95 17.50 6.33
N PRO A 264 -4.74 17.89 6.76
CA PRO A 264 -4.11 17.36 7.96
C PRO A 264 -4.82 17.78 9.27
N GLY A 265 -5.80 18.68 9.22
CA GLY A 265 -6.56 19.15 10.39
C GLY A 265 -5.78 20.07 11.32
N THR A 266 -4.58 20.48 10.92
CA THR A 266 -3.69 21.37 11.66
C THR A 266 -2.95 22.31 10.70
N SER A 267 -2.68 23.52 11.16
CA SER A 267 -1.90 24.51 10.40
C SER A 267 -0.40 24.21 10.36
N SER A 268 0.10 23.38 11.29
CA SER A 268 1.50 22.98 11.41
C SER A 268 1.62 21.48 11.63
N PHE A 269 2.50 20.85 10.84
CA PHE A 269 2.85 19.44 10.90
C PHE A 269 4.24 19.23 10.31
N TYR A 270 4.80 18.05 10.52
CA TYR A 270 6.13 17.65 10.07
C TYR A 270 6.06 16.39 9.22
N TYR A 271 6.90 16.30 8.19
CA TYR A 271 7.17 15.05 7.49
C TYR A 271 8.15 14.23 8.31
N ARG A 272 7.76 13.01 8.70
CA ARG A 272 8.55 12.13 9.56
C ARG A 272 8.76 10.77 8.90
N LEU A 273 9.89 10.13 9.20
CA LEU A 273 10.23 8.79 8.75
C LEU A 273 10.14 7.83 9.94
N VAL A 274 9.24 6.87 9.87
CA VAL A 274 8.98 5.91 10.96
C VAL A 274 9.27 4.47 10.50
N PRO A 275 9.81 3.60 11.36
CA PRO A 275 10.05 2.21 11.01
C PRO A 275 8.79 1.50 10.49
N TYR A 276 8.93 0.74 9.42
CA TYR A 276 7.89 -0.17 8.97
C TYR A 276 7.93 -1.44 9.82
N GLN A 277 6.93 -1.59 10.70
CA GLN A 277 6.95 -2.65 11.72
C GLN A 277 6.40 -4.00 11.25
N ALA A 278 5.62 -4.02 10.17
CA ALA A 278 5.04 -5.26 9.66
C ALA A 278 6.03 -6.03 8.78
N SER A 279 5.83 -7.34 8.67
CA SER A 279 6.50 -8.18 7.68
C SER A 279 6.26 -7.66 6.27
N ILE A 280 7.32 -7.69 5.47
CA ILE A 280 7.25 -7.34 4.05
C ILE A 280 6.51 -8.43 3.28
N VAL A 281 5.50 -8.02 2.50
CA VAL A 281 4.73 -8.91 1.63
C VAL A 281 4.84 -8.49 0.18
N ALA A 282 5.12 -9.45 -0.71
CA ALA A 282 5.34 -9.16 -2.13
C ALA A 282 4.19 -8.39 -2.80
N LYS A 283 2.94 -8.63 -2.36
CA LYS A 283 1.73 -7.96 -2.87
C LYS A 283 1.62 -6.47 -2.57
N ALA A 284 2.40 -5.96 -1.61
CA ALA A 284 2.38 -4.55 -1.22
C ALA A 284 3.79 -3.94 -1.14
N HIS A 285 4.84 -4.70 -1.49
CA HIS A 285 6.21 -4.24 -1.35
C HIS A 285 6.63 -3.34 -2.51
N LEU A 286 6.80 -2.06 -2.21
CA LEU A 286 7.24 -1.02 -3.14
C LEU A 286 8.48 -0.32 -2.60
N PRO A 287 9.68 -0.93 -2.73
CA PRO A 287 10.90 -0.35 -2.22
C PRO A 287 11.23 0.94 -2.98
N TYR A 288 11.63 1.97 -2.23
CA TYR A 288 12.10 3.24 -2.79
C TYR A 288 13.33 3.69 -2.01
N GLU A 289 14.49 3.70 -2.65
CA GLU A 289 15.74 4.03 -1.96
C GLU A 289 15.80 5.52 -1.58
N PHE A 290 16.25 5.87 -0.39
CA PHE A 290 16.63 7.23 -0.01
C PHE A 290 18.15 7.26 0.13
N SER A 291 18.80 8.14 -0.66
CA SER A 291 20.26 8.28 -0.71
C SER A 291 20.67 9.75 -0.86
N PRO A 292 21.92 10.12 -0.54
CA PRO A 292 22.43 11.46 -0.79
C PRO A 292 22.29 11.90 -2.26
N GLN A 293 22.52 10.98 -3.20
CA GLN A 293 22.39 11.19 -4.63
C GLN A 293 20.94 11.52 -5.00
N ARG A 294 19.97 10.78 -4.46
CA ARG A 294 18.56 11.04 -4.69
C ARG A 294 18.10 12.37 -4.08
N MET A 295 18.58 12.72 -2.89
CA MET A 295 18.30 14.05 -2.32
C MET A 295 18.87 15.16 -3.22
N ALA A 296 20.08 15.00 -3.75
CA ALA A 296 20.67 15.94 -4.69
C ALA A 296 19.86 16.06 -5.99
N ARG A 297 19.34 14.93 -6.51
CA ARG A 297 18.45 14.90 -7.66
C ARG A 297 17.14 15.65 -7.41
N PHE A 298 16.50 15.47 -6.25
CA PHE A 298 15.30 16.25 -5.90
C PHE A 298 15.59 17.75 -5.79
N ARG A 299 16.75 18.13 -5.26
CA ARG A 299 17.18 19.54 -5.23
C ARG A 299 17.37 20.08 -6.65
N GLU A 300 17.97 19.29 -7.54
CA GLU A 300 18.17 19.66 -8.94
C GLU A 300 16.84 19.84 -9.68
N LEU A 301 15.91 18.89 -9.56
CA LEU A 301 14.62 18.97 -10.24
C LEU A 301 13.74 20.10 -9.69
N PHE A 302 13.69 20.27 -8.37
CA PHE A 302 12.67 21.13 -7.78
C PHE A 302 13.20 22.40 -7.10
N LEU A 303 14.41 22.41 -6.54
CA LEU A 303 14.86 23.57 -5.76
C LEU A 303 15.79 24.51 -6.55
N LYS A 304 16.62 23.97 -7.43
CA LYS A 304 17.52 24.77 -8.29
C LYS A 304 16.81 25.59 -9.38
N PRO A 305 15.75 25.10 -10.07
CA PRO A 305 15.16 25.85 -11.18
C PRO A 305 14.56 27.16 -10.70
N ASP A 306 14.63 28.20 -11.53
CA ASP A 306 14.14 29.53 -11.17
C ASP A 306 12.63 29.64 -11.37
N TYR A 307 11.89 29.48 -10.29
CA TYR A 307 10.44 29.69 -10.25
C TYR A 307 10.01 30.09 -8.83
N VAL A 308 8.90 30.84 -8.76
CA VAL A 308 8.38 31.41 -7.51
C VAL A 308 7.09 30.73 -7.11
N VAL A 309 7.00 30.33 -5.84
CA VAL A 309 5.76 29.85 -5.23
C VAL A 309 5.15 30.97 -4.39
N THR A 310 4.18 31.68 -4.96
CA THR A 310 3.52 32.82 -4.32
C THR A 310 2.55 32.40 -3.22
N GLN A 311 1.89 31.25 -3.37
CA GLN A 311 0.94 30.68 -2.41
C GLN A 311 1.05 29.16 -2.35
N LEU A 312 0.72 28.59 -1.20
CA LEU A 312 0.57 27.14 -1.07
C LEU A 312 -0.86 26.74 -1.45
N PRO A 313 -1.05 25.63 -2.19
CA PRO A 313 -2.38 25.09 -2.45
C PRO A 313 -3.07 24.70 -1.14
N GLY A 314 -4.38 24.95 -1.05
CA GLY A 314 -5.21 24.46 0.05
C GLY A 314 -5.46 22.95 -0.02
N TYR A 315 -6.30 22.47 0.89
CA TYR A 315 -6.74 21.06 0.97
C TYR A 315 -8.21 20.86 0.55
N ASP A 316 -8.85 21.85 -0.09
CA ASP A 316 -10.16 21.67 -0.72
C ASP A 316 -10.07 20.53 -1.75
N GLN A 317 -10.98 19.56 -1.67
CA GLN A 317 -10.92 18.34 -2.47
C GLN A 317 -10.86 18.61 -3.98
N ARG A 318 -11.46 19.70 -4.49
CA ARG A 318 -11.46 20.06 -5.92
C ARG A 318 -10.10 20.56 -6.41
N ILE A 319 -9.24 20.97 -5.49
CA ILE A 319 -7.87 21.39 -5.76
C ILE A 319 -6.91 20.24 -5.41
N ALA A 320 -7.02 19.69 -4.20
CA ALA A 320 -6.10 18.72 -3.63
C ALA A 320 -6.07 17.37 -4.39
N SER A 321 -7.20 16.94 -4.95
CA SER A 321 -7.27 15.70 -5.74
C SER A 321 -6.72 15.84 -7.17
N ASN A 322 -6.40 17.07 -7.61
CA ASN A 322 -5.92 17.36 -8.95
C ASN A 322 -4.48 17.90 -8.90
N PRO A 323 -3.47 17.10 -9.29
CA PRO A 323 -2.06 17.51 -9.19
C PRO A 323 -1.73 18.70 -10.10
N PHE A 324 -2.42 18.84 -11.24
CA PHE A 324 -2.21 19.96 -12.17
C PHE A 324 -2.68 21.30 -11.59
N LYS A 325 -3.59 21.28 -10.61
CA LYS A 325 -4.00 22.47 -9.84
C LYS A 325 -3.13 22.68 -8.60
N SER A 326 -2.94 21.62 -7.80
CA SER A 326 -2.20 21.70 -6.54
C SER A 326 -0.74 22.09 -6.76
N PHE A 327 -0.11 21.56 -7.80
CA PHE A 327 1.31 21.74 -8.08
C PHE A 327 1.56 22.55 -9.35
N ALA A 328 0.60 23.40 -9.75
CA ALA A 328 0.72 24.27 -10.92
C ALA A 328 1.99 25.14 -10.90
N ALA A 329 2.47 25.51 -9.71
CA ALA A 329 3.69 26.30 -9.54
C ALA A 329 4.99 25.48 -9.70
N LEU A 330 4.93 24.14 -9.69
CA LEU A 330 6.09 23.28 -9.94
C LEU A 330 6.27 23.09 -11.47
N PRO A 331 7.51 23.21 -12.00
CA PRO A 331 7.76 22.98 -13.42
C PRO A 331 7.27 21.58 -13.87
N PRO A 332 6.47 21.48 -14.96
CA PRO A 332 6.02 20.18 -15.48
C PRO A 332 7.17 19.23 -15.84
N ASP A 333 8.23 19.73 -16.48
CA ASP A 333 9.42 18.93 -16.82
C ASP A 333 10.06 18.29 -15.57
N ALA A 334 10.22 19.05 -14.49
CA ALA A 334 10.75 18.53 -13.23
C ALA A 334 9.87 17.41 -12.63
N ARG A 335 8.55 17.59 -12.70
CA ARG A 335 7.57 16.59 -12.24
C ARG A 335 7.60 15.34 -13.12
N TYR A 336 7.71 15.50 -14.44
CA TYR A 336 7.79 14.37 -15.35
C TYR A 336 9.08 13.57 -15.15
N ARG A 337 10.23 14.25 -15.07
CA ARG A 337 11.53 13.60 -14.81
C ARG A 337 11.56 12.88 -13.46
N PHE A 338 10.93 13.43 -12.43
CA PHE A 338 10.76 12.72 -11.16
C PHE A 338 9.99 11.39 -11.32
N LEU A 339 8.94 11.37 -12.15
CA LEU A 339 8.20 10.14 -12.44
C LEU A 339 9.04 9.16 -13.30
N LEU A 340 9.79 9.66 -14.28
CA LEU A 340 10.63 8.86 -15.17
C LEU A 340 11.84 8.24 -14.45
N ASP A 341 12.47 8.99 -13.54
CA ASP A 341 13.63 8.55 -12.76
C ASP A 341 13.38 7.19 -12.08
N ASP A 342 12.14 6.94 -11.63
CA ASP A 342 11.70 5.67 -11.01
C ASP A 342 10.36 5.17 -11.61
N ALA A 343 10.20 5.16 -12.94
CA ALA A 343 8.90 4.85 -13.56
C ALA A 343 8.30 3.50 -13.14
N ARG A 344 9.14 2.46 -12.95
CA ARG A 344 8.70 1.16 -12.45
C ARG A 344 8.06 1.24 -11.06
N PHE A 345 8.52 2.15 -10.18
CA PHE A 345 7.90 2.36 -8.87
C PHE A 345 6.47 2.87 -9.03
N PHE A 346 6.26 3.91 -9.85
CA PHE A 346 4.94 4.50 -10.08
C PHE A 346 3.98 3.55 -10.82
N ILE A 347 4.47 2.80 -11.80
CA ILE A 347 3.68 1.76 -12.49
C ILE A 347 3.33 0.62 -11.52
N ASN A 348 4.28 0.16 -10.69
CA ASN A 348 3.93 -0.81 -9.63
C ASN A 348 2.96 -0.22 -8.59
N GLY A 349 2.97 1.09 -8.37
CA GLY A 349 2.07 1.77 -7.43
C GLY A 349 0.59 1.50 -7.72
N PHE A 350 0.15 1.53 -8.98
CA PHE A 350 -1.24 1.22 -9.30
C PHE A 350 -1.55 -0.29 -9.33
N ILE A 351 -0.52 -1.12 -9.53
CA ILE A 351 -0.67 -2.59 -9.53
C ILE A 351 -0.71 -3.15 -8.10
N LYS A 352 0.13 -2.63 -7.20
CA LYS A 352 0.39 -3.17 -5.84
C LYS A 352 0.10 -2.21 -4.70
N GLY A 353 -0.24 -0.95 -4.97
CA GLY A 353 -0.29 0.11 -3.95
C GLY A 353 -1.43 -0.07 -2.94
N PRO A 354 -2.40 0.85 -2.82
CA PRO A 354 -3.48 0.68 -1.85
C PRO A 354 -4.41 -0.53 -2.18
N VAL A 355 -4.22 -1.16 -3.33
CA VAL A 355 -4.95 -2.34 -3.77
C VAL A 355 -4.10 -3.60 -3.58
N CYS A 356 -4.44 -4.36 -2.54
CA CYS A 356 -3.87 -5.68 -2.28
C CYS A 356 -4.71 -6.84 -2.79
N ARG A 357 -5.82 -6.52 -3.49
CA ARG A 357 -6.72 -7.51 -4.08
C ARG A 357 -6.77 -7.26 -5.58
N GLY A 358 -6.03 -8.05 -6.35
CA GLY A 358 -5.77 -7.75 -7.76
C GLY A 358 -7.02 -7.60 -8.60
N GLN A 359 -8.12 -8.32 -8.35
CA GLN A 359 -9.36 -8.14 -9.11
C GLN A 359 -9.93 -6.70 -9.05
N VAL A 360 -9.59 -5.91 -8.04
CA VAL A 360 -10.03 -4.50 -7.93
C VAL A 360 -9.22 -3.58 -8.85
N ALA A 361 -7.92 -3.84 -9.04
CA ALA A 361 -7.03 -2.99 -9.85
C ALA A 361 -6.72 -3.54 -11.24
N LEU A 362 -6.70 -4.86 -11.40
CA LEU A 362 -6.11 -5.55 -12.56
C LEU A 362 -7.14 -6.04 -13.57
N ASN A 363 -8.44 -6.04 -13.25
CA ASN A 363 -9.47 -6.50 -14.19
C ASN A 363 -9.60 -5.61 -15.46
N VAL A 364 -8.94 -4.46 -15.49
CA VAL A 364 -8.98 -3.48 -16.58
C VAL A 364 -7.69 -3.44 -17.41
N ILE A 365 -6.77 -4.37 -17.20
CA ILE A 365 -5.52 -4.48 -17.97
C ILE A 365 -5.40 -5.85 -18.63
N ASP A 366 -4.71 -5.87 -19.77
CA ASP A 366 -4.36 -7.09 -20.49
C ASP A 366 -3.37 -7.96 -19.70
N ASP A 367 -3.31 -9.24 -20.04
CA ASP A 367 -2.43 -10.20 -19.37
C ASP A 367 -0.93 -9.90 -19.60
N GLN A 368 -0.60 -9.29 -20.73
CA GLN A 368 0.75 -8.82 -21.06
C GLN A 368 0.67 -7.54 -21.90
N PHE A 369 1.40 -6.49 -21.51
CA PHE A 369 1.55 -5.28 -22.32
C PHE A 369 2.86 -4.54 -22.01
N TRP A 370 3.33 -3.78 -23.00
CA TRP A 370 4.50 -2.92 -22.83
C TRP A 370 4.11 -1.53 -22.35
N VAL A 371 4.99 -0.89 -21.59
CA VAL A 371 4.88 0.51 -21.18
C VAL A 371 6.16 1.22 -21.58
N VAL A 372 6.01 2.30 -22.34
CA VAL A 372 7.06 3.22 -22.74
C VAL A 372 6.60 4.66 -22.51
N PHE A 373 7.53 5.60 -22.55
CA PHE A 373 7.29 6.98 -22.18
C PHE A 373 7.69 7.93 -23.30
N PHE A 374 7.02 9.08 -23.39
CA PHE A 374 7.47 10.15 -24.28
C PHE A 374 8.80 10.75 -23.78
N ASP A 375 9.72 11.05 -24.69
CA ASP A 375 10.98 11.72 -24.38
C ASP A 375 10.72 13.12 -23.77
N PRO A 376 11.17 13.40 -22.52
CA PRO A 376 10.97 14.70 -21.87
C PRO A 376 11.69 15.85 -22.59
N ASP A 377 12.73 15.59 -23.36
CA ASP A 377 13.47 16.61 -24.12
C ASP A 377 12.77 16.99 -25.43
N ARG A 378 11.80 16.17 -25.88
CA ARG A 378 10.91 16.51 -26.99
C ARG A 378 9.77 17.34 -26.44
N LYS A 379 9.83 18.66 -26.67
CA LYS A 379 8.78 19.60 -26.22
C LYS A 379 7.41 19.27 -26.84
N LEU A 380 6.62 18.52 -26.09
CA LEU A 380 5.23 18.24 -26.39
C LEU A 380 4.35 19.29 -25.72
N ILE A 381 3.29 19.71 -26.41
CA ILE A 381 2.30 20.64 -25.85
C ILE A 381 1.67 20.12 -24.55
N THR A 382 1.59 18.79 -24.39
CA THR A 382 1.04 18.15 -23.19
C THR A 382 1.92 18.36 -21.94
N SER A 383 3.17 18.78 -22.11
CA SER A 383 4.09 19.14 -21.02
C SER A 383 4.17 20.65 -20.76
N ASP A 384 3.45 21.48 -21.52
CA ASP A 384 3.44 22.93 -21.36
C ASP A 384 2.60 23.37 -20.15
N SER A 385 3.11 24.31 -19.36
CA SER A 385 2.44 24.75 -18.13
C SER A 385 1.16 25.54 -18.39
N ALA A 386 1.10 26.34 -19.47
CA ALA A 386 -0.08 27.10 -19.83
C ALA A 386 -1.18 26.16 -20.35
N PHE A 387 -0.81 25.21 -21.21
CA PHE A 387 -1.74 24.18 -21.68
C PHE A 387 -2.30 23.36 -20.52
N LEU A 388 -1.43 22.87 -19.62
CA LEU A 388 -1.86 22.11 -18.44
C LEU A 388 -2.80 22.90 -17.54
N SER A 389 -2.54 24.20 -17.36
CA SER A 389 -3.43 25.08 -16.60
C SER A 389 -4.79 25.26 -17.28
N GLU A 390 -4.83 25.33 -18.62
CA GLU A 390 -6.07 25.43 -19.40
C GLU A 390 -6.91 24.15 -19.28
N VAL A 391 -6.27 22.98 -19.40
CA VAL A 391 -6.98 21.69 -19.38
C VAL A 391 -7.15 21.09 -17.98
N ALA A 392 -6.64 21.72 -16.93
CA ALA A 392 -6.67 21.19 -15.57
C ALA A 392 -8.10 20.85 -15.11
N ASP A 393 -9.10 21.62 -15.52
CA ASP A 393 -10.51 21.35 -15.21
C ASP A 393 -11.07 20.11 -15.92
N TYR A 394 -10.50 19.74 -17.07
CA TYR A 394 -10.84 18.51 -17.78
C TYR A 394 -10.14 17.28 -17.19
N LEU A 395 -9.03 17.48 -16.48
CA LEU A 395 -8.24 16.44 -15.82
C LEU A 395 -8.68 16.16 -14.37
N GLN A 396 -9.92 16.50 -14.02
CA GLN A 396 -10.49 16.21 -12.71
C GLN A 396 -10.66 14.70 -12.46
N MET A 397 -10.59 14.33 -11.18
CA MET A 397 -10.54 12.94 -10.71
C MET A 397 -11.76 12.61 -9.85
N PRO A 398 -12.23 11.35 -9.82
CA PRO A 398 -13.35 10.92 -8.95
C PRO A 398 -13.15 11.26 -7.48
N ALA A 399 -11.91 11.26 -7.00
CA ALA A 399 -11.57 11.59 -5.61
C ALA A 399 -11.97 13.01 -5.18
N GLU A 400 -12.27 13.92 -6.12
CA GLU A 400 -12.85 15.25 -5.85
C GLU A 400 -14.18 15.17 -5.10
N TRP A 401 -14.96 14.11 -5.31
CA TRP A 401 -16.30 13.97 -4.71
C TRP A 401 -16.26 13.35 -3.31
N GLY A 402 -15.08 13.01 -2.81
CA GLY A 402 -14.91 12.32 -1.54
C GLY A 402 -15.77 11.05 -1.48
N ASN A 403 -16.44 10.85 -0.35
CA ASN A 403 -17.29 9.69 -0.10
C ASN A 403 -18.79 9.96 -0.33
N SER A 404 -19.13 10.92 -1.20
CA SER A 404 -20.52 11.31 -1.47
C SER A 404 -21.29 10.22 -2.22
N THR A 405 -22.40 9.81 -1.63
CA THR A 405 -23.18 8.59 -1.89
C THR A 405 -24.05 8.59 -3.16
N LEU A 406 -24.19 9.73 -3.86
CA LEU A 406 -25.38 10.00 -4.69
C LEU A 406 -25.10 10.34 -6.16
N LYS A 407 -23.88 10.10 -6.66
CA LYS A 407 -23.48 10.52 -8.01
C LYS A 407 -23.19 9.36 -8.98
N LEU A 408 -23.77 8.17 -8.79
CA LEU A 408 -23.43 6.95 -9.56
C LEU A 408 -23.49 7.09 -11.10
N LEU A 409 -24.36 7.96 -11.64
CA LEU A 409 -24.50 8.18 -13.09
C LEU A 409 -23.67 9.37 -13.63
N LYS A 410 -23.16 10.24 -12.74
CA LYS A 410 -22.34 11.39 -13.15
C LYS A 410 -20.97 11.02 -13.70
N PRO A 411 -20.26 9.95 -13.26
CA PRO A 411 -18.98 9.60 -13.86
C PRO A 411 -19.09 9.37 -15.37
N TRP A 412 -20.11 8.62 -15.78
CA TRP A 412 -20.33 8.23 -17.17
C TRP A 412 -20.74 9.41 -18.08
N THR A 413 -21.31 10.48 -17.52
CA THR A 413 -21.77 11.66 -18.29
C THR A 413 -20.80 12.84 -18.18
N GLU A 414 -20.38 13.19 -16.97
CA GLU A 414 -19.53 14.34 -16.69
C GLU A 414 -18.05 14.07 -17.03
N TYR A 415 -17.47 12.95 -16.57
CA TYR A 415 -16.08 12.62 -16.92
C TYR A 415 -15.95 12.23 -18.39
N SER A 416 -16.96 11.61 -19.00
CA SER A 416 -16.89 11.35 -20.46
C SER A 416 -16.89 12.66 -21.25
N THR A 417 -17.62 13.67 -20.81
CA THR A 417 -17.62 15.01 -21.42
C THR A 417 -16.27 15.70 -21.21
N LYS A 418 -15.73 15.71 -19.99
CA LYS A 418 -14.40 16.26 -19.70
C LYS A 418 -13.29 15.56 -20.47
N GLN A 419 -13.34 14.22 -20.56
CA GLN A 419 -12.39 13.43 -21.35
C GLN A 419 -12.50 13.72 -22.85
N ARG A 420 -13.71 13.97 -23.39
CA ARG A 420 -13.89 14.42 -24.77
C ARG A 420 -13.29 15.81 -24.98
N ALA A 421 -13.55 16.76 -24.07
CA ALA A 421 -12.98 18.10 -24.13
C ALA A 421 -11.45 18.10 -24.07
N TYR A 422 -10.86 17.31 -23.16
CA TYR A 422 -9.41 17.12 -23.09
C TYR A 422 -8.84 16.52 -24.39
N ARG A 423 -9.47 15.47 -24.93
CA ARG A 423 -9.07 14.89 -26.22
C ARG A 423 -9.14 15.90 -27.35
N GLN A 424 -10.22 16.67 -27.45
CA GLN A 424 -10.36 17.72 -28.46
C GLN A 424 -9.30 18.81 -28.33
N ALA A 425 -9.02 19.29 -27.11
CA ALA A 425 -7.99 20.28 -26.87
C ALA A 425 -6.60 19.75 -27.24
N ARG A 426 -6.29 18.50 -26.88
CA ARG A 426 -5.04 17.84 -27.24
C ARG A 426 -4.93 17.62 -28.75
N ASP A 427 -5.96 17.10 -29.39
CA ASP A 427 -5.97 16.78 -30.81
C ASP A 427 -5.91 18.06 -31.67
N ALA A 428 -6.55 19.16 -31.23
CA ALA A 428 -6.42 20.45 -31.89
C ALA A 428 -4.96 20.95 -31.93
N GLN A 429 -4.21 20.75 -30.85
CA GLN A 429 -2.80 21.11 -30.79
C GLN A 429 -1.90 20.15 -31.58
N LEU A 430 -2.25 18.85 -31.62
CA LEU A 430 -1.52 17.84 -32.40
C LEU A 430 -1.81 17.91 -33.91
N SER A 431 -2.96 18.47 -34.32
CA SER A 431 -3.36 18.57 -35.73
C SER A 431 -2.43 19.42 -36.61
N GLY A 432 -1.56 20.22 -35.99
CA GLY A 432 -0.49 20.97 -36.67
C GLY A 432 0.79 20.16 -36.93
N LEU A 433 0.91 18.94 -36.41
CA LEU A 433 2.07 18.07 -36.65
C LEU A 433 2.01 17.54 -38.08
N LYS A 434 3.12 17.70 -38.82
CA LYS A 434 3.26 17.10 -40.15
C LYS A 434 3.47 15.59 -40.00
N PRO A 435 2.97 14.78 -40.95
CA PRO A 435 3.37 13.39 -41.06
C PRO A 435 4.90 13.30 -41.06
N MET A 436 5.44 12.34 -40.31
CA MET A 436 6.87 12.10 -40.18
C MET A 436 7.17 10.64 -40.46
N GLU A 437 8.40 10.39 -40.91
CA GLU A 437 8.89 9.03 -41.11
C GLU A 437 9.00 8.30 -39.77
N LEU A 438 8.89 6.96 -39.80
CA LEU A 438 8.86 6.15 -38.58
C LEU A 438 10.09 6.38 -37.70
N ASP A 439 11.29 6.43 -38.28
CA ASP A 439 12.53 6.65 -37.52
C ASP A 439 12.52 7.98 -36.75
N GLN A 440 11.94 9.03 -37.34
CA GLN A 440 11.77 10.33 -36.69
C GLN A 440 10.70 10.28 -35.59
N ALA A 441 9.64 9.48 -35.77
CA ALA A 441 8.62 9.27 -34.75
C ALA A 441 9.18 8.50 -33.54
N LEU A 442 10.07 7.54 -33.76
CA LEU A 442 10.70 6.76 -32.68
C LEU A 442 11.57 7.66 -31.77
N GLU A 443 12.10 8.78 -32.27
CA GLU A 443 12.81 9.77 -31.45
C GLU A 443 11.94 10.44 -30.37
N TYR A 444 10.61 10.30 -30.43
CA TYR A 444 9.70 10.77 -29.38
C TYR A 444 9.51 9.76 -28.25
N ILE A 445 10.05 8.55 -28.38
CA ILE A 445 10.08 7.55 -27.30
C ILE A 445 11.35 7.77 -26.48
N TRP A 446 11.20 7.93 -25.18
CA TRP A 446 12.32 8.10 -24.26
C TRP A 446 13.15 6.81 -24.19
N ASP A 447 14.47 6.93 -24.36
CA ASP A 447 15.42 5.81 -24.33
C ASP A 447 16.11 5.64 -22.97
N GLY A 448 15.70 6.39 -21.95
CA GLY A 448 16.31 6.34 -20.63
C GLY A 448 17.58 7.16 -20.50
N ASP A 449 17.84 8.10 -21.41
CA ASP A 449 19.12 8.81 -21.52
C ASP A 449 20.29 7.81 -21.71
N GLY A 450 19.99 6.67 -22.34
CA GLY A 450 20.89 5.54 -22.56
C GLY A 450 21.27 4.71 -21.31
N GLN A 451 20.79 5.04 -20.11
CA GLN A 451 21.20 4.37 -18.87
C GLN A 451 20.04 3.97 -17.95
N ASN A 452 18.91 4.67 -18.01
CA ASN A 452 17.78 4.43 -17.14
C ASN A 452 16.92 3.27 -17.65
N ARG A 453 16.98 2.15 -16.93
CA ARG A 453 16.22 0.93 -17.23
C ARG A 453 14.69 1.12 -17.15
N ASN A 454 14.21 2.21 -16.57
CA ASN A 454 12.79 2.54 -16.52
C ASN A 454 12.20 2.96 -17.88
N ALA A 455 13.02 3.17 -18.92
CA ALA A 455 12.58 3.60 -20.25
C ALA A 455 11.55 2.66 -20.91
N ALA A 456 11.67 1.35 -20.63
CA ALA A 456 10.76 0.33 -21.13
C ALA A 456 10.41 -0.64 -20.00
N LEU A 457 9.13 -0.97 -19.88
CA LEU A 457 8.63 -1.91 -18.88
C LEU A 457 7.68 -2.91 -19.55
N THR A 458 7.62 -4.12 -18.99
CA THR A 458 6.60 -5.11 -19.32
C THR A 458 5.76 -5.39 -18.08
N VAL A 459 4.44 -5.35 -18.24
CA VAL A 459 3.49 -5.73 -17.20
C VAL A 459 2.95 -7.12 -17.53
N PHE A 460 3.04 -8.03 -16.55
CA PHE A 460 2.41 -9.35 -16.59
C PHE A 460 1.31 -9.41 -15.53
N ARG A 461 0.10 -9.78 -15.94
CA ARG A 461 -1.01 -10.07 -15.01
C ARG A 461 -1.21 -11.59 -14.91
N HIS A 462 -1.41 -12.04 -13.68
CA HIS A 462 -1.70 -13.42 -13.32
C HIS A 462 -3.01 -13.44 -12.52
N PHE A 463 -4.13 -13.28 -13.23
CA PHE A 463 -5.49 -13.23 -12.68
C PHE A 463 -5.71 -12.18 -11.57
N ASP A 464 -5.30 -12.49 -10.33
CA ASP A 464 -5.45 -11.68 -9.12
C ASP A 464 -4.14 -11.07 -8.60
N SER A 465 -3.05 -11.19 -9.36
CA SER A 465 -1.76 -10.52 -9.10
C SER A 465 -1.12 -10.01 -10.40
N ALA A 466 -0.12 -9.14 -10.30
CA ALA A 466 0.66 -8.70 -11.45
C ALA A 466 2.10 -8.33 -11.06
N ALA A 467 2.98 -8.38 -12.05
CA ALA A 467 4.39 -8.04 -11.95
C ALA A 467 4.78 -7.00 -13.01
N VAL A 468 5.78 -6.19 -12.69
CA VAL A 468 6.35 -5.20 -13.61
C VAL A 468 7.83 -5.47 -13.73
N GLU A 469 8.26 -5.81 -14.93
CA GLU A 469 9.63 -6.12 -15.28
C GLU A 469 10.26 -5.01 -16.13
N TYR A 470 11.58 -4.88 -16.05
CA TYR A 470 12.34 -3.94 -16.87
C TYR A 470 12.56 -4.49 -18.27
N GLY A 471 12.41 -3.65 -19.29
CA GLY A 471 12.59 -3.99 -20.70
C GLY A 471 11.36 -4.66 -21.33
N PHE A 472 11.48 -4.97 -22.62
CA PHE A 472 10.50 -5.76 -23.37
C PHE A 472 10.77 -7.25 -23.14
N VAL A 473 10.09 -7.80 -22.14
CA VAL A 473 10.23 -9.20 -21.71
C VAL A 473 9.07 -10.02 -22.27
N GLY A 474 9.33 -11.26 -22.66
CA GLY A 474 8.32 -12.16 -23.21
C GLY A 474 8.06 -11.95 -24.71
N ASP A 475 6.95 -12.50 -25.20
CA ASP A 475 6.52 -12.34 -26.59
C ASP A 475 5.96 -10.93 -26.86
N TYR A 476 5.68 -10.63 -28.14
CA TYR A 476 5.04 -9.37 -28.53
C TYR A 476 3.60 -9.31 -28.00
N PRO A 477 3.26 -8.33 -27.13
CA PRO A 477 1.91 -8.17 -26.65
C PRO A 477 0.99 -7.56 -27.72
N GLU A 478 -0.32 -7.73 -27.54
CA GLU A 478 -1.33 -7.06 -28.38
C GLU A 478 -1.34 -5.54 -28.17
N THR A 479 -0.95 -5.09 -26.96
CA THR A 479 -1.07 -3.71 -26.52
C THR A 479 0.27 -3.15 -26.05
N ALA A 480 0.54 -1.89 -26.41
CA ALA A 480 1.63 -1.08 -25.83
C ALA A 480 1.09 0.28 -25.39
N TRP A 481 1.43 0.70 -24.18
CA TRP A 481 1.11 2.01 -23.64
C TRP A 481 2.27 2.96 -23.87
N MET A 482 2.00 4.07 -24.55
CA MET A 482 2.93 5.20 -24.65
C MET A 482 2.41 6.34 -23.78
N ILE A 483 3.07 6.58 -22.65
CA ILE A 483 2.58 7.45 -21.59
C ILE A 483 3.29 8.80 -21.66
N ASP A 484 2.51 9.89 -21.72
CA ASP A 484 3.01 11.25 -21.57
C ASP A 484 2.86 11.75 -20.12
N TYR A 485 3.43 12.92 -19.83
CA TYR A 485 3.43 13.47 -18.48
C TYR A 485 2.03 13.58 -17.84
N PRO A 486 1.02 14.21 -18.47
CA PRO A 486 -0.30 14.32 -17.86
C PRO A 486 -0.94 12.97 -17.60
N LEU A 487 -0.80 11.99 -18.51
CA LEU A 487 -1.34 10.66 -18.28
C LEU A 487 -0.62 9.97 -17.12
N PHE A 488 0.70 10.09 -17.02
CA PHE A 488 1.46 9.42 -15.97
C PHE A 488 1.08 9.92 -14.58
N GLU A 489 1.07 11.25 -14.38
CA GLU A 489 0.72 11.84 -13.09
C GLU A 489 -0.76 11.58 -12.74
N ARG A 490 -1.63 11.54 -13.76
CA ARG A 490 -3.04 11.21 -13.58
C ARG A 490 -3.24 9.75 -13.15
N ILE A 491 -2.52 8.79 -13.72
CA ILE A 491 -2.59 7.38 -13.28
C ILE A 491 -2.27 7.27 -11.79
N HIS A 492 -1.21 7.94 -11.33
CA HIS A 492 -0.83 7.94 -9.91
C HIS A 492 -1.94 8.51 -9.01
N TYR A 493 -2.52 9.67 -9.35
CA TYR A 493 -3.57 10.26 -8.53
C TYR A 493 -4.90 9.50 -8.58
N LEU A 494 -5.22 8.84 -9.70
CA LEU A 494 -6.44 8.02 -9.80
C LEU A 494 -6.33 6.74 -8.97
N LEU A 495 -5.23 6.01 -9.15
CA LEU A 495 -5.14 4.62 -8.72
C LEU A 495 -4.32 4.43 -7.44
N VAL A 496 -3.58 5.47 -7.00
CA VAL A 496 -2.70 5.39 -5.83
C VAL A 496 -3.08 6.46 -4.79
N ALA A 497 -2.83 7.74 -5.07
CA ALA A 497 -3.05 8.79 -4.07
C ALA A 497 -4.54 9.01 -3.78
N GLY A 498 -5.40 8.91 -4.80
CA GLY A 498 -6.85 9.12 -4.67
C GLY A 498 -7.63 7.89 -4.20
N PHE A 499 -7.01 6.71 -4.24
CA PHE A 499 -7.69 5.45 -4.04
C PHE A 499 -7.98 5.17 -2.55
N ASP A 500 -9.23 4.88 -2.21
CA ASP A 500 -9.74 4.63 -0.86
C ASP A 500 -10.44 3.26 -0.80
N VAL A 501 -9.74 2.26 -0.23
CA VAL A 501 -10.30 0.91 0.02
C VAL A 501 -11.52 0.91 0.95
N TYR A 502 -11.70 1.96 1.75
CA TYR A 502 -12.83 2.12 2.67
C TYR A 502 -13.95 2.97 2.05
N GLY A 503 -13.77 3.42 0.81
CA GLY A 503 -14.72 4.18 0.00
C GLY A 503 -16.04 3.44 -0.26
N ASN A 504 -16.94 4.15 -0.93
CA ASN A 504 -18.22 3.60 -1.36
C ASN A 504 -18.15 3.11 -2.83
N VAL A 505 -19.23 2.53 -3.34
CA VAL A 505 -19.39 2.03 -4.72
C VAL A 505 -19.26 3.11 -5.82
N GLY A 506 -19.30 4.39 -5.45
CA GLY A 506 -19.01 5.48 -6.39
C GLY A 506 -17.51 5.73 -6.58
N HIS A 507 -16.68 5.23 -5.67
CA HIS A 507 -15.23 5.16 -5.76
C HIS A 507 -14.83 3.89 -6.52
#